data_AF-A0A538Q5U1-F1
#
_entry.id   AF-A0A538Q5U1-F1
#
_cell.length_a   1.000
_cell.length_b   1.000
_cell.length_c   1.000
_cell.angle_alpha   90.00
_cell.angle_beta   90.00
_cell.angle_gamma   90.00
#
_symmetry.space_group_name_H-M   'P 1'
#
loop_
_entity.id
_entity.type
_entity.pdbx_description
1 polymer ?
#
loop_
_entity_poly.entity_id
_entity_poly.type
_entity_poly.pdbx_seq_one_letter_code
_entity_poly.pdbx_strand_id
1 'polypeptide(L)'
;MLTLLAGTGCVATDVTTPAEPPEDPAVETAVEPVEPLVDATVDVSAQDTLTLNDRIAACMKDPRVVVGAVTVDTCVGADLFFRAPFGGNGRTCATCHRIDNNLTIDPKFIATLPPTDPLFIAENNANLKDLEKPPQMHQFGLILENVDGFLPDPRTHFVLRSVPHTLSLATSVTLPPGSQNPPADRTGWGGDGAPNPGALRDFMTGAIRQHYTKTLARVPGTDFRFASDAELDRIDQFMRRTGRSNELTLGTVVMSDTRAETGRTLFLQVGCDGCHGNAGANIGTANFNFNTGVESSRNPALAAFPHDGGFGTRANPDGSFGDGTFNVPPLIEAADTGPFFHTATSIVGAPAHNTATATTIEEAIAFYTTAAFRNAPNGFPIALNGTQIDDVGRFLRGLNAAFNAAIAIRRINAELAVVAQFHNTQLAIQRQLIRLANVEVGDAINVLSAVPNLDTASLTAFKNAATQLATARTTSVEADRVTALKAARTLLNQASTGIGKNLAYKIGEGSVMF
;
A
#
# COMPACT_ATOMS: atom_id res chain seq x y z
N MET A 1 -53.87 60.38 -32.77
CA MET A 1 -53.74 61.64 -32.02
C MET A 1 -52.26 61.84 -31.72
N LEU A 2 -51.68 62.88 -32.31
CA LEU A 2 -50.44 63.61 -31.98
C LEU A 2 -49.20 62.88 -31.38
N THR A 3 -48.19 62.74 -32.24
CA THR A 3 -46.76 63.20 -32.16
C THR A 3 -46.37 64.15 -30.99
N LEU A 4 -45.13 64.28 -30.46
CA LEU A 4 -43.75 64.09 -30.95
C LEU A 4 -42.68 64.28 -29.80
N LEU A 5 -41.44 63.74 -29.99
CA LEU A 5 -40.07 64.16 -29.53
C LEU A 5 -39.64 63.92 -28.06
N ALA A 6 -38.38 63.59 -27.70
CA ALA A 6 -37.10 63.31 -28.40
C ALA A 6 -36.06 62.77 -27.37
N GLY A 7 -34.97 62.11 -27.83
CA GLY A 7 -33.76 61.92 -27.00
C GLY A 7 -32.79 60.79 -27.40
N THR A 8 -32.01 61.02 -28.46
CA THR A 8 -30.60 60.59 -28.71
C THR A 8 -29.97 59.34 -28.04
N GLY A 9 -29.73 58.31 -28.85
CA GLY A 9 -28.39 57.84 -29.31
C GLY A 9 -27.43 57.10 -28.37
N CYS A 10 -27.11 55.83 -28.69
CA CYS A 10 -25.77 55.19 -28.79
C CYS A 10 -25.94 53.65 -28.83
N VAL A 11 -25.83 53.01 -30.00
CA VAL A 11 -24.67 52.24 -30.51
C VAL A 11 -24.27 51.06 -29.62
N ALA A 12 -24.57 49.87 -30.12
CA ALA A 12 -24.03 48.59 -29.66
C ALA A 12 -22.57 48.46 -30.09
N THR A 13 -21.72 48.07 -29.14
CA THR A 13 -20.35 47.59 -29.41
C THR A 13 -20.20 46.20 -28.82
N ASP A 14 -19.74 45.29 -29.66
CA ASP A 14 -19.26 43.94 -29.36
C ASP A 14 -18.46 43.90 -28.05
N VAL A 15 -18.86 42.99 -27.16
CA VAL A 15 -17.99 42.51 -26.10
C VAL A 15 -17.25 41.32 -26.65
N THR A 16 -16.05 41.57 -27.13
CA THR A 16 -15.02 40.55 -27.33
C THR A 16 -14.75 39.85 -26.01
N THR A 17 -14.86 38.53 -26.03
CA THR A 17 -14.42 37.63 -24.95
C THR A 17 -12.94 37.88 -24.64
N PRO A 18 -12.53 37.98 -23.37
CA PRO A 18 -11.11 38.03 -23.02
C PRO A 18 -10.45 36.70 -23.37
N ALA A 19 -9.31 36.77 -24.06
CA ALA A 19 -8.45 35.64 -24.35
C ALA A 19 -8.06 34.93 -23.04
N GLU A 20 -8.15 33.60 -23.05
CA GLU A 20 -7.60 32.74 -21.99
C GLU A 20 -6.10 33.04 -21.80
N PRO A 21 -5.60 33.08 -20.55
CA PRO A 21 -4.17 33.13 -20.30
C PRO A 21 -3.52 31.84 -20.83
N PRO A 22 -2.29 31.92 -21.39
CA PRO A 22 -1.62 30.76 -21.94
C PRO A 22 -1.40 29.72 -20.83
N GLU A 23 -1.80 28.48 -21.11
CA GLU A 23 -1.48 27.32 -20.28
C GLU A 23 0.04 27.24 -20.12
N ASP A 24 0.50 27.27 -18.86
CA ASP A 24 1.88 26.94 -18.52
C ASP A 24 2.16 25.50 -19.00
N PRO A 25 3.29 25.25 -19.70
CA PRO A 25 3.60 23.91 -20.14
C PRO A 25 3.79 23.02 -18.92
N ALA A 26 3.00 21.96 -18.84
CA ALA A 26 3.17 20.89 -17.87
C ALA A 26 4.64 20.48 -17.86
N VAL A 27 5.31 20.70 -16.73
CA VAL A 27 6.62 20.10 -16.46
C VAL A 27 6.38 18.61 -16.31
N GLU A 28 6.44 17.91 -17.43
CA GLU A 28 6.55 16.46 -17.49
C GLU A 28 7.88 16.09 -16.84
N THR A 29 7.87 15.90 -15.51
CA THR A 29 8.97 15.27 -14.82
C THR A 29 8.97 13.82 -15.26
N ALA A 30 9.76 13.50 -16.28
CA ALA A 30 10.06 12.15 -16.69
C ALA A 30 10.82 11.44 -15.55
N VAL A 31 10.06 10.95 -14.57
CA VAL A 31 10.42 9.74 -13.84
C VAL A 31 10.24 8.64 -14.87
N GLU A 32 11.33 7.98 -15.28
CA GLU A 32 11.23 6.82 -16.18
C GLU A 32 10.13 5.89 -15.66
N PRO A 33 9.24 5.36 -16.53
CA PRO A 33 8.30 4.34 -16.10
C PRO A 33 9.09 3.24 -15.39
N VAL A 34 8.71 2.98 -14.14
CA VAL A 34 9.25 1.85 -13.38
C VAL A 34 8.81 0.62 -14.16
N GLU A 35 9.73 0.01 -14.93
CA GLU A 35 9.46 -1.31 -15.47
C GLU A 35 9.14 -2.21 -14.27
N PRO A 36 7.94 -2.83 -14.24
CA PRO A 36 7.58 -3.75 -13.17
C PRO A 36 8.64 -4.85 -13.12
N LEU A 37 8.79 -5.50 -11.96
CA LEU A 37 9.49 -6.78 -11.83
C LEU A 37 8.84 -7.83 -12.74
N VAL A 38 9.12 -7.76 -14.02
CA VAL A 38 9.17 -8.93 -14.86
C VAL A 38 10.56 -9.50 -14.57
N ASP A 39 10.67 -10.27 -13.49
CA ASP A 39 11.73 -11.27 -13.47
C ASP A 39 11.41 -12.18 -14.65
N ALA A 40 12.03 -11.88 -15.78
CA ALA A 40 11.84 -12.59 -17.03
C ALA A 40 12.15 -14.06 -16.72
N THR A 41 11.10 -14.86 -16.61
CA THR A 41 11.15 -16.31 -16.41
C THR A 41 11.79 -16.77 -15.10
N VAL A 42 11.21 -16.42 -13.94
CA VAL A 42 11.24 -17.41 -12.84
C VAL A 42 10.44 -18.60 -13.36
N ASP A 43 11.15 -19.67 -13.72
CA ASP A 43 10.51 -20.93 -14.04
C ASP A 43 9.80 -21.43 -12.76
N VAL A 44 8.51 -21.14 -12.68
CA VAL A 44 7.61 -21.51 -11.59
C VAL A 44 7.70 -23.02 -11.32
N SER A 45 7.96 -23.82 -12.37
CA SER A 45 8.13 -25.27 -12.25
C SER A 45 9.40 -25.66 -11.49
N ALA A 46 10.48 -24.87 -11.60
CA ALA A 46 11.71 -25.09 -10.84
C ALA A 46 11.54 -24.72 -9.36
N GLN A 47 10.78 -23.66 -9.04
CA GLN A 47 10.52 -23.21 -7.67
C GLN A 47 9.75 -24.23 -6.83
N ASP A 48 8.85 -24.99 -7.46
CA ASP A 48 8.05 -26.03 -6.78
C ASP A 48 8.87 -27.24 -6.31
N THR A 49 10.07 -27.41 -6.86
CA THR A 49 10.95 -28.54 -6.50
C THR A 49 11.92 -28.22 -5.37
N LEU A 50 12.09 -26.94 -5.00
CA LEU A 50 13.04 -26.52 -3.97
C LEU A 50 12.57 -26.91 -2.57
N THR A 51 13.41 -27.64 -1.84
CA THR A 51 13.17 -27.96 -0.43
C THR A 51 13.53 -26.77 0.46
N LEU A 52 13.07 -26.78 1.71
CA LEU A 52 13.45 -25.78 2.70
C LEU A 52 14.98 -25.72 2.91
N ASN A 53 15.66 -26.87 2.87
CA ASN A 53 17.12 -26.92 3.01
C ASN A 53 17.83 -26.28 1.82
N ASP A 54 17.30 -26.44 0.60
CA ASP A 54 17.85 -25.78 -0.59
C ASP A 54 17.74 -24.26 -0.47
N ARG A 55 16.59 -23.77 0.01
CA ARG A 55 16.35 -22.34 0.26
C ARG A 55 17.28 -21.78 1.34
N ILE A 56 17.46 -22.51 2.45
CA ILE A 56 18.42 -22.15 3.51
C ILE A 56 19.84 -22.07 2.94
N ALA A 57 20.27 -23.10 2.20
CA ALA A 57 21.61 -23.14 1.61
C ALA A 57 21.86 -22.02 0.59
N ALA A 58 20.83 -21.65 -0.18
CA ALA A 58 20.87 -20.49 -1.08
C ALA A 58 20.97 -19.18 -0.29
N CYS A 59 20.12 -18.97 0.72
CA CYS A 59 20.12 -17.76 1.54
C CYS A 59 21.40 -17.57 2.35
N MET A 60 22.06 -18.63 2.81
CA MET A 60 23.38 -18.53 3.45
C MET A 60 24.46 -17.94 2.53
N LYS A 61 24.26 -18.00 1.21
CA LYS A 61 25.15 -17.44 0.19
C LYS A 61 24.66 -16.09 -0.36
N ASP A 62 23.46 -15.65 0.00
CA ASP A 62 22.94 -14.36 -0.45
C ASP A 62 23.86 -13.23 0.07
N PRO A 63 24.37 -12.35 -0.80
CA PRO A 63 25.26 -11.26 -0.39
C PRO A 63 24.71 -10.41 0.74
N ARG A 64 23.38 -10.19 0.81
CA ARG A 64 22.74 -9.41 1.87
C ARG A 64 22.82 -10.13 3.22
N VAL A 65 22.72 -11.45 3.21
CA VAL A 65 22.90 -12.28 4.43
C VAL A 65 24.37 -12.29 4.85
N VAL A 66 25.28 -12.49 3.91
CA VAL A 66 26.73 -12.56 4.19
C VAL A 66 27.25 -11.26 4.79
N VAL A 67 26.78 -10.10 4.33
CA VAL A 67 27.16 -8.79 4.91
C VAL A 67 26.39 -8.45 6.19
N GLY A 68 25.49 -9.32 6.66
CA GLY A 68 24.68 -9.12 7.86
C GLY A 68 23.57 -8.08 7.72
N ALA A 69 23.15 -7.74 6.49
CA ALA A 69 22.03 -6.81 6.27
C ALA A 69 20.66 -7.45 6.56
N VAL A 70 20.58 -8.78 6.51
CA VAL A 70 19.39 -9.59 6.76
C VAL A 70 19.79 -10.97 7.33
N THR A 71 18.94 -11.56 8.17
CA THR A 71 19.16 -12.93 8.66
C THR A 71 18.80 -13.99 7.61
N VAL A 72 19.35 -15.20 7.75
CA VAL A 72 19.02 -16.34 6.87
C VAL A 72 17.51 -16.62 6.87
N ASP A 73 16.87 -16.64 8.04
CA ASP A 73 15.45 -16.97 8.14
C ASP A 73 14.55 -15.92 7.51
N THR A 74 14.88 -14.63 7.65
CA THR A 74 14.18 -13.55 6.93
C THR A 74 14.39 -13.68 5.41
N CYS A 75 15.59 -14.06 4.96
CA CYS A 75 15.85 -14.29 3.54
C CYS A 75 15.01 -15.44 2.99
N VAL A 76 14.93 -16.56 3.72
CA VAL A 76 14.12 -17.72 3.31
C VAL A 76 12.63 -17.36 3.32
N GLY A 77 12.18 -16.59 4.32
CA GLY A 77 10.82 -16.08 4.37
C GLY A 77 10.44 -15.23 3.16
N ALA A 78 11.33 -14.31 2.76
CA ALA A 78 11.15 -13.50 1.57
C ALA A 78 11.13 -14.35 0.29
N ASP A 79 12.05 -15.30 0.18
CA ASP A 79 12.10 -16.24 -0.96
C ASP A 79 10.80 -17.04 -1.11
N LEU A 80 10.25 -17.55 -0.01
CA LEU A 80 8.96 -18.23 0.01
C LEU A 80 7.81 -17.28 -0.36
N PHE A 81 7.80 -16.07 0.21
CA PHE A 81 6.76 -15.07 -0.06
C PHE A 81 6.73 -14.65 -1.54
N PHE A 82 7.89 -14.33 -2.10
CA PHE A 82 7.96 -13.79 -3.46
C PHE A 82 7.90 -14.86 -4.54
N ARG A 83 8.48 -16.06 -4.30
CA ARG A 83 8.78 -17.01 -5.38
C ARG A 83 8.16 -18.39 -5.23
N ALA A 84 7.63 -18.78 -4.08
CA ALA A 84 7.07 -20.12 -3.92
C ALA A 84 5.59 -20.17 -4.36
N PRO A 85 5.23 -20.98 -5.37
CA PRO A 85 3.86 -21.11 -5.86
C PRO A 85 3.13 -22.28 -5.20
N PHE A 86 3.77 -23.00 -4.27
CA PHE A 86 3.21 -24.06 -3.45
C PHE A 86 2.37 -25.07 -4.24
N GLY A 87 2.89 -25.56 -5.37
CA GLY A 87 2.23 -26.54 -6.23
C GLY A 87 0.97 -26.03 -6.90
N GLY A 88 0.77 -24.71 -6.95
CA GLY A 88 -0.43 -24.04 -7.37
C GLY A 88 -0.47 -23.63 -8.84
N ASN A 89 -1.30 -22.64 -9.14
CA ASN A 89 -1.56 -22.08 -10.47
C ASN A 89 -0.51 -21.07 -10.95
N GLY A 90 0.59 -20.92 -10.21
CA GLY A 90 1.69 -20.00 -10.51
C GLY A 90 1.61 -18.64 -9.82
N ARG A 91 0.52 -18.34 -9.10
CA ARG A 91 0.49 -17.19 -8.19
C ARG A 91 1.44 -17.39 -7.01
N THR A 92 1.97 -16.28 -6.49
CA THR A 92 2.71 -16.19 -5.21
C THR A 92 2.16 -15.02 -4.40
N CYS A 93 2.70 -14.72 -3.20
CA CYS A 93 2.24 -13.58 -2.42
C CYS A 93 2.55 -12.29 -3.19
N ALA A 94 3.66 -12.29 -3.93
CA ALA A 94 4.05 -11.20 -4.82
C ALA A 94 2.99 -10.88 -5.88
N THR A 95 2.11 -11.83 -6.24
CA THR A 95 1.03 -11.62 -7.22
C THR A 95 0.00 -10.58 -6.78
N CYS A 96 -0.10 -10.29 -5.48
CA CYS A 96 -0.92 -9.18 -4.98
C CYS A 96 -0.12 -8.19 -4.12
N HIS A 97 1.03 -8.60 -3.60
CA HIS A 97 1.89 -7.79 -2.74
C HIS A 97 3.22 -7.48 -3.43
N ARG A 98 3.19 -6.57 -4.41
CA ARG A 98 4.34 -6.25 -5.27
C ARG A 98 5.35 -5.36 -4.55
N ILE A 99 6.61 -5.80 -4.46
CA ILE A 99 7.67 -5.08 -3.75
C ILE A 99 8.00 -3.71 -4.36
N ASP A 100 7.69 -3.51 -5.65
CA ASP A 100 7.83 -2.25 -6.36
C ASP A 100 6.53 -1.44 -6.46
N ASN A 101 5.51 -1.83 -5.70
CA ASN A 101 4.26 -1.09 -5.52
C ASN A 101 3.78 -1.19 -4.06
N ASN A 102 4.66 -0.86 -3.12
CA ASN A 102 4.36 -0.81 -1.68
C ASN A 102 3.73 -2.08 -1.07
N LEU A 103 4.03 -3.25 -1.64
CA LEU A 103 3.45 -4.53 -1.26
C LEU A 103 1.91 -4.54 -1.33
N THR A 104 1.37 -3.83 -2.32
CA THR A 104 -0.05 -3.83 -2.71
C THR A 104 -0.17 -3.82 -4.24
N ILE A 105 -1.40 -3.75 -4.75
CA ILE A 105 -1.74 -3.52 -6.14
C ILE A 105 -2.88 -2.50 -6.22
N ASP A 106 -2.85 -1.70 -7.27
CA ASP A 106 -3.86 -0.72 -7.60
C ASP A 106 -4.17 -0.76 -9.11
N PRO A 107 -5.26 -0.13 -9.59
CA PRO A 107 -5.61 -0.14 -11.01
C PRO A 107 -4.49 0.35 -11.95
N LYS A 108 -3.71 1.35 -11.52
CA LYS A 108 -2.62 1.90 -12.33
C LYS A 108 -1.49 0.88 -12.46
N PHE A 109 -1.12 0.21 -11.37
CA PHE A 109 -0.11 -0.86 -11.41
C PHE A 109 -0.60 -2.06 -12.23
N ILE A 110 -1.84 -2.51 -12.02
CA ILE A 110 -2.44 -3.65 -12.75
C ILE A 110 -2.39 -3.42 -14.26
N ALA A 111 -2.66 -2.21 -14.72
CA ALA A 111 -2.62 -1.85 -16.15
C ALA A 111 -1.21 -1.96 -16.79
N THR A 112 -0.15 -2.05 -15.99
CA THR A 112 1.23 -2.23 -16.48
C THR A 112 1.63 -3.69 -16.66
N LEU A 113 0.86 -4.62 -16.10
CA LEU A 113 1.22 -6.03 -16.09
C LEU A 113 1.00 -6.70 -17.46
N PRO A 114 1.86 -7.64 -17.87
CA PRO A 114 1.65 -8.38 -19.10
C PRO A 114 0.40 -9.27 -18.97
N PRO A 115 -0.34 -9.55 -20.06
CA PRO A 115 -1.51 -10.44 -20.02
C PRO A 115 -1.23 -11.86 -19.51
N THR A 116 0.04 -12.28 -19.48
CA THR A 116 0.51 -13.57 -18.96
C THR A 116 0.81 -13.55 -17.45
N ASP A 117 0.70 -12.40 -16.77
CA ASP A 117 0.93 -12.31 -15.33
C ASP A 117 -0.05 -13.24 -14.58
N PRO A 118 0.41 -13.99 -13.56
CA PRO A 118 -0.46 -14.86 -12.77
C PRO A 118 -1.66 -14.17 -12.11
N LEU A 119 -1.64 -12.83 -11.96
CA LEU A 119 -2.81 -12.07 -11.54
C LEU A 119 -4.00 -12.30 -12.49
N PHE A 120 -3.76 -12.43 -13.80
CA PHE A 120 -4.80 -12.60 -14.83
C PHE A 120 -5.18 -14.07 -15.07
N ILE A 121 -4.85 -14.98 -14.16
CA ILE A 121 -5.12 -16.42 -14.36
C ILE A 121 -6.60 -16.73 -14.60
N ALA A 122 -7.53 -15.96 -14.01
CA ALA A 122 -8.96 -16.11 -14.23
C ALA A 122 -9.40 -15.76 -15.66
N GLU A 123 -8.65 -14.92 -16.37
CA GLU A 123 -8.92 -14.57 -17.77
C GLU A 123 -8.42 -15.65 -18.73
N ASN A 124 -7.38 -16.37 -18.32
CA ASN A 124 -6.60 -17.26 -19.18
C ASN A 124 -6.87 -18.75 -18.93
N ASN A 125 -7.49 -19.12 -17.80
CA ASN A 125 -7.74 -20.51 -17.42
C ASN A 125 -9.22 -20.77 -17.15
N ALA A 126 -9.85 -21.60 -17.97
CA ALA A 126 -11.27 -21.95 -17.87
C ALA A 126 -11.67 -22.57 -16.52
N ASN A 127 -10.76 -23.32 -15.86
CA ASN A 127 -11.02 -23.92 -14.55
C ASN A 127 -11.04 -22.89 -13.40
N LEU A 128 -10.55 -21.67 -13.67
CA LEU A 128 -10.37 -20.58 -12.70
C LEU A 128 -11.09 -19.30 -13.11
N LYS A 129 -12.00 -19.35 -14.10
CA LYS A 129 -12.72 -18.17 -14.59
C LYS A 129 -13.49 -17.39 -13.53
N ASP A 130 -13.90 -18.07 -12.46
CA ASP A 130 -14.62 -17.49 -11.32
C ASP A 130 -13.73 -17.33 -10.08
N LEU A 131 -12.40 -17.47 -10.21
CA LEU A 131 -11.44 -17.19 -9.14
C LEU A 131 -11.41 -15.70 -8.80
N GLU A 132 -11.59 -14.85 -9.81
CA GLU A 132 -11.61 -13.40 -9.69
C GLU A 132 -12.80 -12.79 -10.46
N LYS A 133 -12.98 -11.48 -10.32
CA LYS A 133 -13.89 -10.67 -11.15
C LYS A 133 -13.06 -9.66 -11.95
N PRO A 134 -12.59 -10.02 -13.18
CA PRO A 134 -11.67 -9.18 -13.94
C PRO A 134 -12.08 -7.71 -14.08
N PRO A 135 -13.36 -7.36 -14.36
CA PRO A 135 -13.75 -5.96 -14.42
C PRO A 135 -13.47 -5.18 -13.12
N GLN A 136 -13.77 -5.77 -11.97
CA GLN A 136 -13.54 -5.15 -10.65
C GLN A 136 -12.06 -5.13 -10.28
N MET A 137 -11.31 -6.17 -10.63
CA MET A 137 -9.86 -6.23 -10.45
C MET A 137 -9.15 -5.13 -11.26
N HIS A 138 -9.43 -5.01 -12.56
CA HIS A 138 -8.82 -4.00 -13.42
C HIS A 138 -9.25 -2.57 -13.07
N GLN A 139 -10.54 -2.35 -12.79
CA GLN A 139 -11.06 -0.99 -12.58
C GLN A 139 -10.76 -0.45 -11.17
N PHE A 140 -10.76 -1.32 -10.16
CA PHE A 140 -10.73 -0.90 -8.76
C PHE A 140 -9.63 -1.55 -7.92
N GLY A 141 -8.87 -2.51 -8.47
CA GLY A 141 -7.88 -3.26 -7.71
C GLY A 141 -8.50 -4.20 -6.68
N LEU A 142 -9.76 -4.62 -6.89
CA LEU A 142 -10.47 -5.50 -5.95
C LEU A 142 -10.26 -6.97 -6.31
N ILE A 143 -9.93 -7.75 -5.30
CA ILE A 143 -9.71 -9.19 -5.35
C ILE A 143 -10.89 -9.91 -4.69
N LEU A 144 -11.28 -11.05 -5.24
CA LEU A 144 -12.31 -11.90 -4.68
C LEU A 144 -11.76 -12.66 -3.46
N GLU A 145 -12.42 -12.51 -2.33
CA GLU A 145 -12.02 -13.12 -1.06
C GLU A 145 -13.15 -13.97 -0.48
N ASN A 146 -12.86 -15.24 -0.17
CA ASN A 146 -13.77 -16.15 0.54
C ASN A 146 -13.48 -16.17 2.05
N VAL A 147 -13.32 -14.98 2.65
CA VAL A 147 -12.96 -14.79 4.08
C VAL A 147 -13.99 -15.36 5.04
N ASP A 148 -15.25 -15.42 4.61
CA ASP A 148 -16.37 -15.98 5.39
C ASP A 148 -16.53 -17.50 5.23
N GLY A 149 -15.68 -18.12 4.40
CA GLY A 149 -15.65 -19.54 4.11
C GLY A 149 -16.01 -19.88 2.66
N PHE A 150 -15.77 -21.14 2.31
CA PHE A 150 -15.93 -21.64 0.94
C PHE A 150 -17.27 -22.35 0.69
N LEU A 151 -18.10 -22.55 1.72
CA LEU A 151 -19.35 -23.33 1.62
C LEU A 151 -20.58 -22.42 1.69
N PRO A 152 -21.68 -22.73 0.97
CA PRO A 152 -21.87 -23.92 0.13
C PRO A 152 -21.20 -23.81 -1.25
N ASP A 153 -20.93 -22.60 -1.73
CA ASP A 153 -20.29 -22.35 -3.02
C ASP A 153 -19.40 -21.09 -2.95
N PRO A 154 -18.08 -21.19 -3.19
CA PRO A 154 -17.19 -20.03 -3.10
C PRO A 154 -17.42 -19.01 -4.22
N ARG A 155 -18.20 -19.34 -5.26
CA ARG A 155 -18.52 -18.42 -6.36
C ARG A 155 -19.64 -17.46 -6.02
N THR A 156 -20.36 -17.69 -4.93
CA THR A 156 -21.46 -16.84 -4.46
C THR A 156 -21.27 -16.42 -3.00
N HIS A 157 -20.45 -17.14 -2.24
CA HIS A 157 -20.07 -16.81 -0.87
C HIS A 157 -18.69 -16.13 -0.84
N PHE A 158 -18.63 -14.87 -1.28
CA PHE A 158 -17.39 -14.08 -1.33
C PHE A 158 -17.67 -12.60 -1.10
N VAL A 159 -16.61 -11.85 -0.81
CA VAL A 159 -16.57 -10.39 -0.85
C VAL A 159 -15.50 -9.92 -1.84
N LEU A 160 -15.54 -8.65 -2.22
CA LEU A 160 -14.51 -8.03 -3.03
C LEU A 160 -13.73 -7.06 -2.15
N ARG A 161 -12.44 -7.31 -1.93
CA ARG A 161 -11.58 -6.47 -1.10
C ARG A 161 -10.41 -5.88 -1.88
N SER A 162 -10.02 -4.65 -1.57
CA SER A 162 -8.73 -4.10 -1.98
C SER A 162 -7.61 -4.87 -1.29
N VAL A 163 -6.41 -4.86 -1.88
CA VAL A 163 -5.25 -5.52 -1.26
C VAL A 163 -4.59 -4.56 -0.27
N PRO A 164 -4.63 -4.81 1.05
CA PRO A 164 -3.89 -3.96 1.99
C PRO A 164 -2.38 -4.17 1.79
N HIS A 165 -1.58 -3.12 1.98
CA HIS A 165 -0.12 -3.29 2.02
C HIS A 165 0.28 -4.21 3.17
N THR A 166 1.40 -4.93 3.03
CA THR A 166 1.96 -5.77 4.12
C THR A 166 3.12 -5.11 4.85
N LEU A 167 3.28 -3.79 4.71
CA LEU A 167 4.26 -3.01 5.46
C LEU A 167 3.87 -2.92 6.95
N SER A 168 4.89 -2.98 7.82
CA SER A 168 4.82 -2.65 9.25
C SER A 168 3.90 -3.51 10.10
N LEU A 169 3.68 -4.77 9.68
CA LEU A 169 2.85 -5.72 10.40
C LEU A 169 3.37 -6.05 11.81
N ALA A 170 4.66 -5.82 12.10
CA ALA A 170 5.17 -5.92 13.47
C ALA A 170 4.51 -4.94 14.46
N THR A 171 3.93 -3.86 13.97
CA THR A 171 3.30 -2.83 14.80
C THR A 171 1.79 -2.73 14.63
N SER A 172 1.20 -3.38 13.62
CA SER A 172 -0.20 -3.12 13.24
C SER A 172 -1.18 -4.28 13.43
N VAL A 173 -0.74 -5.45 13.91
CA VAL A 173 -1.61 -6.64 13.98
C VAL A 173 -1.90 -7.14 15.39
N THR A 174 -1.43 -6.46 16.43
CA THR A 174 -1.56 -6.97 17.81
C THR A 174 -3.03 -7.00 18.25
N LEU A 175 -3.52 -8.17 18.66
CA LEU A 175 -4.87 -8.33 19.24
C LEU A 175 -5.04 -7.50 20.53
N PRO A 176 -6.22 -6.88 20.77
CA PRO A 176 -6.48 -6.20 22.03
C PRO A 176 -6.50 -7.13 23.24
N PRO A 177 -5.90 -6.72 24.38
CA PRO A 177 -5.89 -7.50 25.60
C PRO A 177 -7.31 -7.90 26.04
N GLY A 178 -7.50 -9.18 26.38
CA GLY A 178 -8.79 -9.70 26.85
C GLY A 178 -9.85 -9.89 25.76
N SER A 179 -9.51 -9.64 24.48
CA SER A 179 -10.38 -9.99 23.36
C SER A 179 -10.46 -11.51 23.14
N GLN A 180 -11.51 -11.94 22.44
CA GLN A 180 -11.63 -13.31 21.99
C GLN A 180 -10.44 -13.69 21.09
N ASN A 181 -9.85 -14.85 21.37
CA ASN A 181 -8.82 -15.49 20.56
C ASN A 181 -9.32 -16.92 20.25
N PRO A 182 -9.54 -17.30 18.97
CA PRO A 182 -9.14 -16.58 17.75
C PRO A 182 -9.92 -15.27 17.44
N PRO A 183 -9.31 -14.34 16.68
CA PRO A 183 -7.96 -14.47 16.12
C PRO A 183 -6.82 -14.07 17.07
N ALA A 184 -5.63 -14.60 16.83
CA ALA A 184 -4.41 -14.29 17.59
C ALA A 184 -3.76 -12.97 17.15
N ASP A 185 -3.89 -12.61 15.87
CA ASP A 185 -3.46 -11.34 15.28
C ASP A 185 -4.61 -10.72 14.46
N ARG A 186 -4.70 -9.38 14.45
CA ARG A 186 -5.63 -8.59 13.64
C ARG A 186 -5.05 -8.37 12.24
N THR A 187 -5.16 -9.39 11.39
CA THR A 187 -4.66 -9.33 10.01
C THR A 187 -5.78 -9.10 9.01
N GLY A 188 -5.48 -8.39 7.92
CA GLY A 188 -6.43 -8.07 6.86
C GLY A 188 -7.49 -7.04 7.26
N TRP A 189 -8.39 -6.74 6.32
CA TRP A 189 -9.43 -5.72 6.52
C TRP A 189 -10.46 -6.09 7.58
N GLY A 190 -10.81 -7.38 7.72
CA GLY A 190 -11.73 -7.83 8.77
C GLY A 190 -11.05 -7.95 10.14
N GLY A 191 -9.72 -8.02 10.20
CA GLY A 191 -9.01 -8.32 11.46
C GLY A 191 -9.38 -9.68 12.04
N ASP A 192 -9.83 -10.61 11.20
CA ASP A 192 -10.28 -11.97 11.51
C ASP A 192 -9.15 -13.00 11.48
N GLY A 193 -7.98 -12.61 10.97
CA GLY A 193 -6.77 -13.43 10.92
C GLY A 193 -6.90 -14.71 10.08
N ALA A 194 -7.97 -14.88 9.30
CA ALA A 194 -8.31 -16.18 8.73
C ALA A 194 -7.18 -16.80 7.89
N PRO A 195 -6.92 -18.12 8.01
CA PRO A 195 -7.67 -19.17 8.72
C PRO A 195 -7.05 -19.60 10.08
N ASN A 196 -7.69 -20.57 10.75
CA ASN A 196 -7.19 -21.25 11.96
C ASN A 196 -7.10 -20.32 13.22
N PRO A 197 -6.07 -20.32 14.10
CA PRO A 197 -6.11 -19.49 15.30
C PRO A 197 -6.02 -17.99 14.96
N GLY A 198 -5.93 -17.61 13.69
CA GLY A 198 -5.99 -16.23 13.27
C GLY A 198 -4.67 -15.49 13.43
N ALA A 199 -3.54 -16.19 13.42
CA ALA A 199 -2.22 -15.57 13.54
C ALA A 199 -1.73 -15.11 12.17
N LEU A 200 -0.87 -14.08 12.14
CA LEU A 200 -0.27 -13.57 10.91
C LEU A 200 0.45 -14.67 10.12
N ARG A 201 1.13 -15.58 10.83
CA ARG A 201 1.78 -16.76 10.21
C ARG A 201 0.79 -17.61 9.40
N ASP A 202 -0.45 -17.76 9.87
CA ASP A 202 -1.43 -18.69 9.32
C ASP A 202 -2.15 -18.08 8.12
N PHE A 203 -2.10 -16.75 7.95
CA PHE A 203 -2.67 -16.02 6.81
C PHE A 203 -2.24 -16.63 5.46
N MET A 204 -1.00 -17.11 5.37
CA MET A 204 -0.49 -17.80 4.18
C MET A 204 -1.29 -19.06 3.83
N THR A 205 -1.78 -19.79 4.82
CA THR A 205 -2.64 -20.97 4.59
C THR A 205 -3.94 -20.58 3.90
N GLY A 206 -4.52 -19.44 4.29
CA GLY A 206 -5.72 -18.88 3.66
C GLY A 206 -5.43 -18.43 2.24
N ALA A 207 -4.36 -17.65 2.06
CA ALA A 207 -3.93 -17.14 0.78
C ALA A 207 -3.63 -18.26 -0.23
N ILE A 208 -2.92 -19.31 0.17
CA ILE A 208 -2.66 -20.48 -0.70
C ILE A 208 -3.98 -21.11 -1.14
N ARG A 209 -4.87 -21.42 -0.20
CA ARG A 209 -6.16 -22.06 -0.52
C ARG A 209 -7.02 -21.19 -1.43
N GLN A 210 -7.07 -19.89 -1.15
CA GLN A 210 -7.88 -18.93 -1.88
C GLN A 210 -7.35 -18.73 -3.30
N HIS A 211 -6.07 -18.40 -3.43
CA HIS A 211 -5.50 -17.76 -4.62
C HIS A 211 -4.64 -18.69 -5.47
N TYR A 212 -4.06 -19.74 -4.90
CA TYR A 212 -3.04 -20.56 -5.59
C TYR A 212 -3.66 -21.78 -6.26
N THR A 213 -4.96 -21.99 -6.07
CA THR A 213 -5.65 -23.20 -6.50
C THR A 213 -5.64 -23.37 -8.03
N LYS A 214 -5.39 -24.60 -8.50
CA LYS A 214 -5.47 -24.96 -9.94
C LYS A 214 -6.90 -25.11 -10.45
N THR A 215 -7.84 -25.43 -9.56
CA THR A 215 -9.28 -25.49 -9.83
C THR A 215 -10.08 -24.88 -8.69
N LEU A 216 -11.35 -24.53 -8.90
CA LEU A 216 -12.19 -24.00 -7.82
C LEU A 216 -12.57 -25.03 -6.74
N ALA A 217 -12.21 -26.30 -6.92
CA ALA A 217 -12.43 -27.35 -5.92
C ALA A 217 -11.51 -27.20 -4.69
N ARG A 218 -10.34 -26.55 -4.84
CA ARG A 218 -9.41 -26.19 -3.76
C ARG A 218 -8.99 -27.37 -2.90
N VAL A 219 -8.64 -28.48 -3.55
CA VAL A 219 -8.25 -29.75 -2.94
C VAL A 219 -6.75 -29.74 -2.61
N PRO A 220 -6.36 -29.74 -1.32
CA PRO A 220 -4.95 -29.86 -0.95
C PRO A 220 -4.31 -31.14 -1.52
N GLY A 221 -3.07 -31.06 -1.98
CA GLY A 221 -2.33 -32.12 -2.66
C GLY A 221 -2.68 -32.30 -4.14
N THR A 222 -3.78 -31.70 -4.62
CA THR A 222 -4.16 -31.71 -6.05
C THR A 222 -4.02 -30.32 -6.65
N ASP A 223 -4.65 -29.33 -6.03
CA ASP A 223 -4.70 -27.96 -6.53
C ASP A 223 -3.55 -27.09 -6.01
N PHE A 224 -3.00 -27.42 -4.84
CA PHE A 224 -1.91 -26.74 -4.16
C PHE A 224 -1.39 -27.63 -3.02
N ARG A 225 -0.23 -27.30 -2.43
CA ARG A 225 0.21 -27.79 -1.12
C ARG A 225 0.16 -26.64 -0.11
N PHE A 226 -0.09 -26.93 1.17
CA PHE A 226 0.15 -25.93 2.20
C PHE A 226 1.66 -25.77 2.45
N ALA A 227 2.04 -24.60 2.93
CA ALA A 227 3.36 -24.41 3.54
C ALA A 227 3.46 -25.26 4.81
N SER A 228 4.65 -25.80 5.08
CA SER A 228 4.98 -26.44 6.35
C SER A 228 5.15 -25.41 7.47
N ASP A 229 5.06 -25.83 8.74
CA ASP A 229 5.25 -24.93 9.89
C ASP A 229 6.57 -24.15 9.82
N ALA A 230 7.66 -24.82 9.42
CA ALA A 230 8.98 -24.19 9.29
C ALA A 230 9.07 -23.19 8.13
N GLU A 231 8.26 -23.33 7.08
CA GLU A 231 8.09 -22.34 6.03
C GLU A 231 7.24 -21.16 6.55
N LEU A 232 6.12 -21.44 7.23
CA LEU A 232 5.22 -20.42 7.80
C LEU A 232 5.94 -19.50 8.80
N ASP A 233 6.73 -20.05 9.72
CA ASP A 233 7.48 -19.27 10.71
C ASP A 233 8.45 -18.27 10.06
N ARG A 234 9.07 -18.67 8.93
CA ARG A 234 10.01 -17.82 8.19
C ARG A 234 9.28 -16.73 7.41
N ILE A 235 8.13 -17.06 6.81
CA ILE A 235 7.29 -16.06 6.13
C ILE A 235 6.77 -15.04 7.15
N ASP A 236 6.28 -15.46 8.32
CA ASP A 236 5.88 -14.55 9.41
C ASP A 236 7.03 -13.63 9.84
N GLN A 237 8.22 -14.21 10.05
CA GLN A 237 9.41 -13.44 10.37
C GLN A 237 9.72 -12.38 9.29
N PHE A 238 9.63 -12.73 8.02
CA PHE A 238 9.82 -11.78 6.93
C PHE A 238 8.76 -10.66 6.94
N MET A 239 7.48 -11.02 7.05
CA MET A 239 6.38 -10.05 7.06
C MET A 239 6.51 -9.07 8.23
N ARG A 240 6.82 -9.55 9.45
CA ARG A 240 7.05 -8.69 10.63
C ARG A 240 8.32 -7.85 10.52
N ARG A 241 9.30 -8.24 9.72
CA ARG A 241 10.54 -7.47 9.51
C ARG A 241 10.47 -6.55 8.29
N THR A 242 9.30 -6.40 7.67
CA THR A 242 9.10 -5.53 6.51
C THR A 242 8.39 -4.25 6.93
N GLY A 243 8.92 -3.10 6.52
CA GLY A 243 8.44 -1.78 6.95
C GLY A 243 9.03 -1.34 8.30
N ARG A 244 8.29 -0.51 9.05
CA ARG A 244 8.75 -0.02 10.36
C ARG A 244 8.47 -1.02 11.48
N SER A 245 9.30 -0.95 12.52
CA SER A 245 9.22 -1.77 13.75
C SER A 245 8.99 -0.92 15.00
N ASN A 246 8.67 0.36 14.84
CA ASN A 246 8.32 1.27 15.91
C ASN A 246 7.18 2.18 15.48
N GLU A 247 6.48 2.71 16.49
CA GLU A 247 5.55 3.82 16.34
C GLU A 247 6.28 5.16 16.50
N LEU A 248 5.65 6.21 15.98
CA LEU A 248 6.01 7.60 16.28
C LEU A 248 5.32 8.06 17.58
N THR A 249 5.74 9.21 18.08
CA THR A 249 4.99 9.97 19.09
C THR A 249 4.59 11.30 18.47
N LEU A 250 3.39 11.38 17.89
CA LEU A 250 2.94 12.53 17.09
C LEU A 250 2.86 13.83 17.90
N GLY A 251 2.64 13.76 19.21
CA GLY A 251 2.71 14.93 20.09
C GLY A 251 4.10 15.60 20.14
N THR A 252 5.15 14.91 19.71
CA THR A 252 6.53 15.44 19.63
C THR A 252 6.97 15.73 18.20
N VAL A 253 6.25 15.24 17.19
CA VAL A 253 6.54 15.52 15.78
C VAL A 253 6.27 17.00 15.51
N VAL A 254 7.15 17.62 14.73
CA VAL A 254 6.99 19.00 14.26
C VAL A 254 7.24 19.02 12.76
N MET A 255 6.22 19.36 11.99
CA MET A 255 6.31 19.48 10.53
C MET A 255 6.91 20.83 10.14
N SER A 256 7.69 20.84 9.06
CA SER A 256 8.28 22.07 8.51
C SER A 256 7.29 22.87 7.67
N ASP A 257 6.46 22.20 6.87
CA ASP A 257 5.34 22.83 6.16
C ASP A 257 4.27 23.26 7.17
N THR A 258 3.89 24.54 7.13
CA THR A 258 2.96 25.13 8.10
C THR A 258 1.54 24.57 8.01
N ARG A 259 1.13 24.15 6.81
CA ARG A 259 -0.18 23.51 6.60
C ARG A 259 -0.15 22.05 7.03
N ALA A 260 0.95 21.33 6.80
CA ALA A 260 1.16 20.00 7.36
C ALA A 260 1.21 20.03 8.90
N GLU A 261 1.82 21.05 9.52
CA GLU A 261 1.81 21.21 10.99
C GLU A 261 0.40 21.52 11.53
N THR A 262 -0.37 22.29 10.77
CA THR A 262 -1.80 22.51 11.05
C THR A 262 -2.57 21.20 10.97
N GLY A 263 -2.33 20.40 9.91
CA GLY A 263 -2.90 19.06 9.73
C GLY A 263 -2.58 18.09 10.85
N ARG A 264 -1.32 18.05 11.31
CA ARG A 264 -0.89 17.26 12.47
C ARG A 264 -1.69 17.64 13.73
N THR A 265 -1.84 18.95 13.96
CA THR A 265 -2.59 19.47 15.10
C THR A 265 -4.06 19.08 15.02
N LEU A 266 -4.68 19.22 13.85
CA LEU A 266 -6.06 18.79 13.61
C LEU A 266 -6.24 17.30 13.85
N PHE A 267 -5.35 16.45 13.30
CA PHE A 267 -5.38 15.01 13.46
C PHE A 267 -5.46 14.57 14.93
N LEU A 268 -4.65 15.22 15.79
CA LEU A 268 -4.63 14.96 17.24
C LEU A 268 -5.88 15.48 17.99
N GLN A 269 -6.59 16.46 17.43
CA GLN A 269 -7.68 17.16 18.13
C GLN A 269 -9.07 16.70 17.72
N VAL A 270 -9.27 16.32 16.45
CA VAL A 270 -10.61 16.05 15.91
C VAL A 270 -11.03 14.59 16.02
N GLY A 271 -10.17 13.73 16.60
CA GLY A 271 -10.48 12.34 16.92
C GLY A 271 -9.85 11.29 16.00
N CYS A 272 -9.09 11.67 14.98
CA CYS A 272 -8.37 10.72 14.12
C CYS A 272 -7.40 9.84 14.94
N ASP A 273 -6.65 10.46 15.85
CA ASP A 273 -5.72 9.79 16.77
C ASP A 273 -6.41 8.83 17.75
N GLY A 274 -7.72 8.95 17.94
CA GLY A 274 -8.50 8.08 18.81
C GLY A 274 -8.59 6.64 18.30
N CYS A 275 -8.55 6.43 16.98
CA CYS A 275 -8.50 5.11 16.36
C CYS A 275 -7.12 4.83 15.75
N HIS A 276 -6.50 5.84 15.14
CA HIS A 276 -5.18 5.77 14.51
C HIS A 276 -4.11 6.37 15.43
N GLY A 277 -3.89 5.77 16.60
CA GLY A 277 -2.97 6.30 17.60
C GLY A 277 -1.57 6.51 17.04
N ASN A 278 -1.08 7.74 17.13
CA ASN A 278 0.15 8.23 16.50
C ASN A 278 0.24 8.03 14.98
N ALA A 279 -0.91 8.06 14.27
CA ALA A 279 -1.04 7.67 12.87
C ALA A 279 -0.63 6.21 12.57
N GLY A 280 -0.44 5.40 13.62
CA GLY A 280 -0.34 3.95 13.51
C GLY A 280 -1.72 3.30 13.37
N ALA A 281 -1.74 1.99 13.58
CA ALA A 281 -2.96 1.18 13.50
C ALA A 281 -3.63 0.95 14.87
N ASN A 282 -3.04 1.47 15.95
CA ASN A 282 -3.32 1.00 17.30
C ASN A 282 -3.96 2.05 18.20
N ILE A 283 -4.77 1.58 19.14
CA ILE A 283 -5.08 2.30 20.38
C ILE A 283 -4.18 1.72 21.47
N GLY A 284 -3.20 2.52 21.91
CA GLY A 284 -2.12 2.02 22.76
C GLY A 284 -1.23 1.05 21.98
N THR A 285 -1.27 -0.24 22.33
CA THR A 285 -0.42 -1.29 21.73
C THR A 285 -1.20 -2.31 20.90
N ALA A 286 -2.51 -2.09 20.74
CA ALA A 286 -3.38 -3.06 20.09
C ALA A 286 -4.24 -2.44 18.99
N ASN A 287 -4.55 -3.27 18.02
CA ASN A 287 -5.28 -2.96 16.82
C ASN A 287 -6.75 -3.38 16.99
N PHE A 288 -7.67 -2.45 16.75
CA PHE A 288 -9.10 -2.64 17.02
C PHE A 288 -9.90 -2.58 15.72
N ASN A 289 -11.11 -3.14 15.75
CA ASN A 289 -12.06 -3.01 14.66
C ASN A 289 -13.12 -1.96 14.99
N PHE A 290 -13.57 -1.24 13.96
CA PHE A 290 -14.65 -0.25 14.08
C PHE A 290 -15.61 -0.36 12.90
N ASN A 291 -16.89 -0.12 13.17
CA ASN A 291 -17.89 0.16 12.15
C ASN A 291 -17.97 1.67 11.91
N THR A 292 -17.23 2.13 10.92
CA THR A 292 -17.19 3.54 10.48
C THR A 292 -18.29 3.87 9.47
N GLY A 293 -19.18 2.93 9.14
CA GLY A 293 -20.23 3.12 8.13
C GLY A 293 -19.74 3.14 6.69
N VAL A 294 -18.45 2.86 6.43
CA VAL A 294 -17.86 2.92 5.08
C VAL A 294 -18.56 2.00 4.08
N GLU A 295 -19.06 0.84 4.52
CA GLU A 295 -19.84 -0.08 3.68
C GLU A 295 -21.18 0.48 3.19
N SER A 296 -21.71 1.53 3.84
CA SER A 296 -22.88 2.25 3.34
C SER A 296 -22.55 3.22 2.20
N SER A 297 -21.26 3.46 1.93
CA SER A 297 -20.75 4.38 0.93
C SER A 297 -20.01 3.67 -0.21
N ARG A 298 -20.25 2.37 -0.42
CA ARG A 298 -19.65 1.61 -1.53
C ARG A 298 -19.96 2.23 -2.88
N ASN A 299 -19.02 2.10 -3.81
CA ASN A 299 -19.21 2.49 -5.19
C ASN A 299 -20.40 1.72 -5.80
N PRO A 300 -21.35 2.39 -6.49
CA PRO A 300 -22.51 1.75 -7.12
C PRO A 300 -22.18 0.63 -8.11
N ALA A 301 -20.98 0.62 -8.70
CA ALA A 301 -20.50 -0.48 -9.55
C ALA A 301 -20.38 -1.82 -8.79
N LEU A 302 -20.41 -1.79 -7.46
CA LEU A 302 -20.38 -2.97 -6.60
C LEU A 302 -21.77 -3.47 -6.19
N ALA A 303 -22.86 -2.83 -6.61
CA ALA A 303 -24.22 -3.15 -6.17
C ALA A 303 -24.68 -4.58 -6.46
N ALA A 304 -24.09 -5.24 -7.46
CA ALA A 304 -24.39 -6.64 -7.81
C ALA A 304 -23.60 -7.67 -6.99
N PHE A 305 -22.69 -7.24 -6.12
CA PHE A 305 -21.83 -8.11 -5.31
C PHE A 305 -22.24 -8.09 -3.83
N PRO A 306 -22.03 -9.18 -3.08
CA PRO A 306 -22.32 -9.23 -1.66
C PRO A 306 -21.68 -8.06 -0.90
N HIS A 307 -22.36 -7.63 0.16
CA HIS A 307 -21.80 -6.69 1.14
C HIS A 307 -20.73 -7.39 1.98
N ASP A 308 -19.72 -6.62 2.38
CA ASP A 308 -18.71 -7.09 3.30
C ASP A 308 -19.17 -6.81 4.73
N GLY A 309 -19.41 -7.86 5.52
CA GLY A 309 -19.84 -7.69 6.90
C GLY A 309 -18.67 -7.57 7.87
N GLY A 310 -17.42 -7.55 7.40
CA GLY A 310 -16.24 -7.29 8.22
C GLY A 310 -15.81 -8.49 9.06
N PHE A 311 -15.74 -8.31 10.37
CA PHE A 311 -15.15 -9.29 11.28
C PHE A 311 -16.08 -10.47 11.61
N GLY A 312 -15.58 -11.68 11.38
CA GLY A 312 -16.22 -12.93 11.77
C GLY A 312 -17.25 -13.43 10.76
N THR A 313 -17.80 -14.62 10.99
CA THR A 313 -18.62 -15.34 9.99
C THR A 313 -20.11 -15.39 10.34
N ARG A 314 -20.61 -14.40 11.11
CA ARG A 314 -22.02 -14.37 11.52
C ARG A 314 -22.88 -13.90 10.36
N ALA A 315 -23.78 -14.74 9.87
CA ALA A 315 -24.72 -14.36 8.81
C ALA A 315 -25.65 -13.21 9.24
N ASN A 316 -25.82 -12.23 8.35
CA ASN A 316 -26.68 -11.06 8.53
C ASN A 316 -27.92 -11.13 7.61
N PRO A 317 -29.02 -10.41 7.93
CA PRO A 317 -30.23 -10.40 7.11
C PRO A 317 -30.04 -9.85 5.68
N ASP A 318 -29.00 -9.06 5.44
CA ASP A 318 -28.63 -8.52 4.14
C ASP A 318 -27.77 -9.47 3.29
N GLY A 319 -27.47 -10.67 3.82
CA GLY A 319 -26.67 -11.68 3.16
C GLY A 319 -25.16 -11.54 3.36
N SER A 320 -24.69 -10.51 4.07
CA SER A 320 -23.28 -10.38 4.49
C SER A 320 -22.97 -11.29 5.69
N PHE A 321 -21.67 -11.42 6.01
CA PHE A 321 -21.19 -12.13 7.18
C PHE A 321 -20.25 -11.26 8.00
N GLY A 322 -20.45 -11.25 9.31
CA GLY A 322 -19.64 -10.49 10.28
C GLY A 322 -20.45 -9.54 11.14
N ASP A 323 -19.77 -8.73 11.93
CA ASP A 323 -20.39 -7.79 12.89
C ASP A 323 -20.42 -6.32 12.40
N GLY A 324 -20.01 -6.07 11.15
CA GLY A 324 -19.93 -4.77 10.50
C GLY A 324 -18.68 -3.97 10.85
N THR A 325 -17.77 -4.52 11.67
CA THR A 325 -16.53 -3.83 12.06
C THR A 325 -15.36 -4.24 11.18
N PHE A 326 -14.48 -3.28 10.90
CA PHE A 326 -13.28 -3.46 10.09
C PHE A 326 -12.05 -3.00 10.86
N ASN A 327 -10.94 -3.65 10.56
CA ASN A 327 -9.67 -3.39 11.19
C ASN A 327 -9.05 -2.06 10.76
N VAL A 328 -8.40 -1.38 11.70
CA VAL A 328 -7.75 -0.08 11.46
C VAL A 328 -6.41 -0.27 10.74
N PRO A 329 -6.20 0.28 9.53
CA PRO A 329 -4.89 0.27 8.88
C PRO A 329 -3.97 1.37 9.45
N PRO A 330 -2.64 1.19 9.40
CA PRO A 330 -1.69 2.26 9.72
C PRO A 330 -1.74 3.37 8.65
N LEU A 331 -1.51 4.62 9.05
CA LEU A 331 -1.55 5.78 8.14
C LEU A 331 -0.18 6.38 7.81
N ILE A 332 0.86 6.05 8.59
CA ILE A 332 2.24 6.51 8.34
C ILE A 332 2.68 6.15 6.91
N GLU A 333 2.37 4.95 6.46
CA GLU A 333 2.76 4.41 5.15
C GLU A 333 1.64 4.44 4.09
N ALA A 334 0.50 5.10 4.33
CA ALA A 334 -0.69 4.90 3.50
C ALA A 334 -0.84 5.84 2.28
N ALA A 335 -0.13 6.97 2.23
CA ALA A 335 -0.43 8.05 1.27
C ALA A 335 -0.21 7.67 -0.22
N ASP A 336 0.55 6.60 -0.46
CA ASP A 336 0.91 6.00 -1.75
C ASP A 336 0.41 4.55 -1.90
N THR A 337 -0.57 4.13 -1.09
CA THR A 337 -1.13 2.76 -1.13
C THR A 337 -2.62 2.76 -1.45
N GLY A 338 -3.12 3.83 -2.06
CA GLY A 338 -4.51 3.89 -2.54
C GLY A 338 -4.78 2.84 -3.65
N PRO A 339 -6.05 2.57 -3.99
CA PRO A 339 -7.26 3.20 -3.47
C PRO A 339 -7.53 2.87 -2.00
N PHE A 340 -8.30 3.73 -1.33
CA PHE A 340 -8.49 3.66 0.12
C PHE A 340 -9.72 2.85 0.53
N PHE A 341 -9.70 2.41 1.79
CA PHE A 341 -10.67 1.50 2.42
C PHE A 341 -10.58 0.06 1.89
N HIS A 342 -11.38 -0.83 2.49
CA HIS A 342 -11.37 -2.25 2.16
C HIS A 342 -12.10 -2.58 0.85
N THR A 343 -12.93 -1.68 0.34
CA THR A 343 -13.60 -1.79 -0.97
C THR A 343 -13.56 -0.45 -1.71
N ALA A 344 -13.93 -0.43 -2.99
CA ALA A 344 -14.09 0.82 -3.73
C ALA A 344 -15.20 1.67 -3.08
N THR A 345 -14.81 2.76 -2.43
CA THR A 345 -15.69 3.62 -1.62
C THR A 345 -15.93 4.96 -2.31
N SER A 346 -17.20 5.34 -2.46
CA SER A 346 -17.61 6.65 -2.96
C SER A 346 -17.67 7.67 -1.83
N ILE A 347 -17.18 8.88 -2.11
CA ILE A 347 -17.20 9.99 -1.16
C ILE A 347 -18.29 10.96 -1.62
N VAL A 348 -19.43 10.97 -0.93
CA VAL A 348 -20.56 11.85 -1.23
C VAL A 348 -21.04 12.53 0.04
N GLY A 349 -21.27 13.84 -0.05
CA GLY A 349 -21.75 14.66 1.06
C GLY A 349 -20.64 15.21 1.96
N ALA A 350 -19.38 15.11 1.52
CA ALA A 350 -18.25 15.81 2.14
C ALA A 350 -18.19 17.27 1.67
N PRO A 351 -17.61 18.20 2.44
CA PRO A 351 -17.49 19.61 2.04
C PRO A 351 -16.46 19.85 0.93
N ALA A 352 -15.58 18.88 0.67
CA ALA A 352 -14.64 18.83 -0.47
C ALA A 352 -14.37 17.37 -0.84
N HIS A 353 -13.66 17.13 -1.95
CA HIS A 353 -13.23 15.78 -2.38
C HIS A 353 -14.37 14.76 -2.57
N ASN A 354 -15.52 15.22 -3.09
CA ASN A 354 -16.59 14.30 -3.48
C ASN A 354 -16.18 13.56 -4.75
N THR A 355 -16.14 12.23 -4.70
CA THR A 355 -15.62 11.38 -5.77
C THR A 355 -16.37 10.05 -5.84
N ALA A 356 -16.34 9.41 -7.01
CA ALA A 356 -16.93 8.09 -7.20
C ALA A 356 -16.12 6.98 -6.50
N THR A 357 -14.80 7.18 -6.34
CA THR A 357 -13.90 6.25 -5.66
C THR A 357 -12.79 7.03 -4.97
N ALA A 358 -12.55 6.78 -3.68
CA ALA A 358 -11.44 7.36 -2.93
C ALA A 358 -10.09 6.78 -3.39
N THR A 359 -9.35 7.54 -4.18
CA THR A 359 -8.05 7.16 -4.74
C THR A 359 -6.89 7.97 -4.16
N THR A 360 -7.18 9.05 -3.43
CA THR A 360 -6.23 9.91 -2.73
C THR A 360 -6.49 9.93 -1.22
N ILE A 361 -5.46 10.25 -0.43
CA ILE A 361 -5.58 10.29 1.03
C ILE A 361 -6.56 11.40 1.48
N GLU A 362 -6.64 12.52 0.76
CA GLU A 362 -7.60 13.60 1.02
C GLU A 362 -9.05 13.15 0.81
N GLU A 363 -9.34 12.39 -0.25
CA GLU A 363 -10.66 11.78 -0.47
C GLU A 363 -11.00 10.80 0.66
N ALA A 364 -10.03 10.02 1.14
CA ALA A 364 -10.22 9.12 2.28
C ALA A 364 -10.49 9.90 3.58
N ILE A 365 -9.80 11.01 3.83
CA ILE A 365 -10.06 11.88 4.98
C ILE A 365 -11.46 12.50 4.87
N ALA A 366 -11.87 12.91 3.67
CA ALA A 366 -13.17 13.53 3.42
C ALA A 366 -14.34 12.62 3.79
N PHE A 367 -14.21 11.29 3.66
CA PHE A 367 -15.22 10.32 4.13
C PHE A 367 -15.67 10.59 5.57
N TYR A 368 -14.73 10.89 6.46
CA TYR A 368 -15.00 11.06 7.89
C TYR A 368 -15.80 12.33 8.22
N THR A 369 -15.99 13.23 7.25
CA THR A 369 -16.86 14.42 7.39
C THR A 369 -18.31 14.15 6.95
N THR A 370 -18.59 12.99 6.38
CA THR A 370 -19.88 12.65 5.79
C THR A 370 -20.93 12.22 6.82
N ALA A 371 -22.20 12.20 6.40
CA ALA A 371 -23.28 11.63 7.20
C ALA A 371 -23.14 10.11 7.40
N ALA A 372 -22.52 9.40 6.45
CA ALA A 372 -22.29 7.96 6.53
C ALA A 372 -21.42 7.61 7.73
N PHE A 373 -20.29 8.32 7.91
CA PHE A 373 -19.46 8.17 9.10
C PHE A 373 -20.20 8.64 10.36
N ARG A 374 -20.70 9.88 10.40
CA ARG A 374 -21.31 10.46 11.60
C ARG A 374 -22.42 9.60 12.20
N ASN A 375 -23.21 8.95 11.35
CA ASN A 375 -24.38 8.17 11.77
C ASN A 375 -24.04 6.68 12.00
N ALA A 376 -22.80 6.25 11.76
CA ALA A 376 -22.36 4.88 11.96
C ALA A 376 -22.27 4.50 13.44
N PRO A 377 -22.28 3.19 13.79
CA PRO A 377 -22.17 2.74 15.18
C PRO A 377 -20.93 3.24 15.94
N ASN A 378 -19.77 3.33 15.28
CA ASN A 378 -18.55 3.94 15.85
C ASN A 378 -18.27 5.33 15.26
N GLY A 379 -19.29 5.94 14.66
CA GLY A 379 -19.26 7.28 14.12
C GLY A 379 -19.33 8.37 15.18
N PHE A 380 -18.73 9.52 14.89
CA PHE A 380 -18.90 10.73 15.68
C PHE A 380 -18.73 11.97 14.79
N PRO A 381 -19.17 13.17 15.22
CA PRO A 381 -19.01 14.36 14.41
C PRO A 381 -17.55 14.75 14.24
N ILE A 382 -17.05 14.76 13.00
CA ILE A 382 -15.77 15.38 12.62
C ILE A 382 -16.10 16.53 11.66
N ALA A 383 -15.84 17.75 12.11
CA ALA A 383 -16.12 18.96 11.35
C ALA A 383 -14.81 19.55 10.80
N LEU A 384 -14.43 19.09 9.60
CA LEU A 384 -13.34 19.67 8.82
C LEU A 384 -13.92 20.33 7.57
N ASN A 385 -13.47 21.54 7.24
CA ASN A 385 -13.71 22.13 5.93
C ASN A 385 -12.70 21.61 4.89
N GLY A 386 -12.86 21.97 3.61
CA GLY A 386 -11.97 21.51 2.54
C GLY A 386 -10.48 21.80 2.79
N THR A 387 -10.15 23.02 3.22
CA THR A 387 -8.76 23.39 3.54
C THR A 387 -8.19 22.54 4.67
N GLN A 388 -8.98 22.25 5.69
CA GLN A 388 -8.55 21.42 6.82
C GLN A 388 -8.38 19.95 6.45
N ILE A 389 -9.21 19.43 5.52
CA ILE A 389 -9.00 18.10 4.92
C ILE A 389 -7.65 18.06 4.20
N ASP A 390 -7.36 19.06 3.36
CA ASP A 390 -6.08 19.16 2.66
C ASP A 390 -4.88 19.27 3.63
N ASP A 391 -5.05 19.99 4.74
CA ASP A 391 -3.99 20.15 5.75
C ASP A 391 -3.65 18.80 6.40
N VAL A 392 -4.67 18.02 6.78
CA VAL A 392 -4.47 16.65 7.29
C VAL A 392 -3.86 15.75 6.21
N GLY A 393 -4.26 15.91 4.95
CA GLY A 393 -3.66 15.22 3.81
C GLY A 393 -2.16 15.52 3.69
N ARG A 394 -1.78 16.80 3.70
CA ARG A 394 -0.37 17.25 3.70
C ARG A 394 0.44 16.64 4.82
N PHE A 395 -0.13 16.55 6.03
CA PHE A 395 0.51 15.91 7.17
C PHE A 395 0.81 14.43 6.90
N LEU A 396 -0.18 13.64 6.48
CA LEU A 396 0.00 12.21 6.21
C LEU A 396 0.95 11.96 5.03
N ARG A 397 0.91 12.81 4.01
CA ARG A 397 1.87 12.79 2.89
C ARG A 397 3.31 13.03 3.35
N GLY A 398 3.52 13.96 4.28
CA GLY A 398 4.83 14.19 4.90
C GLY A 398 5.33 12.99 5.69
N LEU A 399 4.48 12.34 6.50
CA LEU A 399 4.84 11.12 7.23
C LEU A 399 5.30 10.01 6.28
N ASN A 400 4.53 9.78 5.22
CA ASN A 400 4.77 8.75 4.22
C ASN A 400 6.05 9.02 3.41
N ALA A 401 6.28 10.25 2.94
CA ALA A 401 7.51 10.61 2.25
C ALA A 401 8.75 10.42 3.13
N ALA A 402 8.67 10.71 4.43
CA ALA A 402 9.76 10.44 5.37
C ALA A 402 9.97 8.93 5.62
N PHE A 403 8.89 8.13 5.60
CA PHE A 403 8.94 6.68 5.72
C PHE A 403 9.60 6.04 4.50
N ASN A 404 9.21 6.44 3.30
CA ASN A 404 9.81 6.00 2.04
C ASN A 404 11.31 6.35 1.96
N ALA A 405 11.70 7.53 2.44
CA ALA A 405 13.11 7.90 2.58
C ALA A 405 13.87 6.92 3.49
N ALA A 406 13.28 6.50 4.60
CA ALA A 406 13.91 5.57 5.53
C ALA A 406 14.08 4.17 4.92
N ILE A 407 13.12 3.67 4.15
CA ILE A 407 13.25 2.41 3.41
C ILE A 407 14.34 2.52 2.34
N ALA A 408 14.35 3.60 1.55
CA ALA A 408 15.39 3.85 0.54
C ALA A 408 16.79 3.86 1.17
N ILE A 409 16.96 4.56 2.30
CA ILE A 409 18.23 4.58 3.04
C ILE A 409 18.62 3.18 3.53
N ARG A 410 17.67 2.36 4.01
CA ARG A 410 17.94 0.98 4.41
C ARG A 410 18.48 0.15 3.25
N ARG A 411 17.88 0.25 2.06
CA ARG A 411 18.33 -0.44 0.84
C ARG A 411 19.70 0.06 0.37
N ILE A 412 19.95 1.38 0.39
CA ILE A 412 21.26 1.96 0.05
C ILE A 412 22.35 1.49 1.02
N ASN A 413 22.05 1.42 2.32
CA ASN A 413 23.01 0.93 3.31
C ASN A 413 23.36 -0.55 3.10
N ALA A 414 22.38 -1.38 2.75
CA ALA A 414 22.63 -2.77 2.37
C ALA A 414 23.51 -2.86 1.12
N GLU A 415 23.22 -2.06 0.09
CA GLU A 415 24.04 -2.04 -1.13
C GLU A 415 25.47 -1.59 -0.84
N LEU A 416 25.66 -0.53 -0.06
CA LEU A 416 26.99 -0.05 0.32
C LEU A 416 27.79 -1.13 1.08
N ALA A 417 27.13 -1.99 1.87
CA ALA A 417 27.77 -3.12 2.52
C ALA A 417 28.11 -4.24 1.51
N VAL A 418 27.17 -4.57 0.61
CA VAL A 418 27.38 -5.59 -0.43
C VAL A 418 28.54 -5.21 -1.35
N VAL A 419 28.58 -3.99 -1.89
CA VAL A 419 29.67 -3.54 -2.78
C VAL A 419 31.01 -3.48 -2.07
N ALA A 420 31.06 -3.13 -0.78
CA ALA A 420 32.31 -3.08 -0.02
C ALA A 420 32.95 -4.47 0.15
N GLN A 421 32.15 -5.54 0.21
CA GLN A 421 32.65 -6.91 0.39
C GLN A 421 32.79 -7.68 -0.93
N PHE A 422 31.84 -7.50 -1.85
CA PHE A 422 31.74 -8.29 -3.06
C PHE A 422 32.23 -7.55 -4.31
N HIS A 423 32.51 -6.25 -4.24
CA HIS A 423 32.84 -5.43 -5.41
C HIS A 423 31.79 -5.62 -6.53
N ASN A 424 32.14 -5.41 -7.79
CA ASN A 424 31.29 -5.66 -8.95
C ASN A 424 30.91 -7.15 -9.21
N THR A 425 31.10 -8.09 -8.28
CA THR A 425 30.80 -9.51 -8.54
C THR A 425 29.32 -9.88 -8.35
N GLN A 426 28.52 -9.02 -7.72
CA GLN A 426 27.10 -9.26 -7.40
C GLN A 426 26.16 -8.23 -8.03
N LEU A 427 26.50 -7.76 -9.25
CA LEU A 427 25.84 -6.62 -9.91
C LEU A 427 24.31 -6.73 -10.03
N ALA A 428 23.76 -7.94 -10.18
CA ALA A 428 22.31 -8.12 -10.26
C ALA A 428 21.62 -7.69 -8.96
N ILE A 429 22.05 -8.24 -7.81
CA ILE A 429 21.51 -7.88 -6.49
C ILE A 429 21.81 -6.41 -6.18
N GLN A 430 23.01 -5.95 -6.53
CA GLN A 430 23.42 -4.58 -6.30
C GLN A 430 22.52 -3.58 -7.01
N ARG A 431 22.33 -3.76 -8.31
CA ARG A 431 21.44 -2.90 -9.12
C ARG A 431 19.99 -3.01 -8.68
N GLN A 432 19.56 -4.17 -8.20
CA GLN A 432 18.19 -4.37 -7.76
C GLN A 432 17.90 -3.67 -6.41
N LEU A 433 18.86 -3.64 -5.48
CA LEU A 433 18.76 -2.80 -4.27
C LEU A 433 18.68 -1.30 -4.62
N ILE A 434 19.47 -0.84 -5.60
CA ILE A 434 19.46 0.55 -6.07
C ILE A 434 18.13 0.88 -6.76
N ARG A 435 17.63 -0.02 -7.62
CA ARG A 435 16.34 0.15 -8.30
C ARG A 435 15.23 0.32 -7.29
N LEU A 436 15.11 -0.60 -6.33
CA LEU A 436 14.05 -0.54 -5.32
C LEU A 436 14.21 0.68 -4.41
N ALA A 437 15.43 1.08 -4.04
CA ALA A 437 15.63 2.35 -3.33
C ALA A 437 15.07 3.54 -4.14
N ASN A 438 15.22 3.52 -5.47
CA ASN A 438 14.69 4.55 -6.34
C ASN A 438 13.17 4.49 -6.51
N VAL A 439 12.55 3.32 -6.36
CA VAL A 439 11.09 3.17 -6.30
C VAL A 439 10.55 3.94 -5.10
N GLU A 440 11.06 3.69 -3.89
CA GLU A 440 10.61 4.41 -2.68
C GLU A 440 10.81 5.94 -2.81
N VAL A 441 11.93 6.37 -3.43
CA VAL A 441 12.16 7.80 -3.68
C VAL A 441 11.16 8.36 -4.69
N GLY A 442 10.81 7.58 -5.71
CA GLY A 442 9.73 7.90 -6.65
C GLY A 442 8.40 8.09 -5.94
N ASP A 443 8.07 7.22 -4.98
CA ASP A 443 6.83 7.31 -4.21
C ASP A 443 6.80 8.57 -3.33
N ALA A 444 7.90 8.89 -2.65
CA ALA A 444 8.04 10.15 -1.92
C ALA A 444 7.88 11.39 -2.85
N ILE A 445 8.43 11.35 -4.07
CA ILE A 445 8.26 12.41 -5.07
C ILE A 445 6.79 12.52 -5.49
N ASN A 446 6.14 11.40 -5.80
CA ASN A 446 4.75 11.37 -6.25
C ASN A 446 3.81 11.92 -5.18
N VAL A 447 4.00 11.49 -3.92
CA VAL A 447 3.18 11.92 -2.78
C VAL A 447 3.31 13.41 -2.50
N LEU A 448 4.53 13.95 -2.53
CA LEU A 448 4.74 15.38 -2.29
C LEU A 448 4.32 16.26 -3.48
N SER A 449 4.55 15.80 -4.71
CA SER A 449 4.21 16.56 -5.92
C SER A 449 2.72 16.56 -6.28
N ALA A 450 1.95 15.60 -5.77
CA ALA A 450 0.49 15.58 -5.91
C ALA A 450 -0.20 16.79 -5.23
N VAL A 451 0.50 17.49 -4.32
CA VAL A 451 -0.04 18.67 -3.64
C VAL A 451 0.86 19.90 -3.92
N PRO A 452 0.31 21.01 -4.44
CA PRO A 452 1.10 22.20 -4.73
C PRO A 452 1.81 22.76 -3.49
N ASN A 453 3.09 23.11 -3.64
CA ASN A 453 3.91 23.75 -2.61
C ASN A 453 4.09 22.96 -1.30
N LEU A 454 3.92 21.63 -1.29
CA LEU A 454 4.23 20.80 -0.13
C LEU A 454 5.72 20.47 -0.07
N ASP A 455 6.38 20.84 1.03
CA ASP A 455 7.79 20.51 1.33
C ASP A 455 8.75 20.66 0.14
N THR A 456 8.68 21.78 -0.59
CA THR A 456 9.33 21.96 -1.91
C THR A 456 10.85 21.76 -1.90
N ALA A 457 11.53 22.13 -0.81
CA ALA A 457 12.95 21.87 -0.62
C ALA A 457 13.25 20.37 -0.47
N SER A 458 12.44 19.64 0.30
CA SER A 458 12.54 18.19 0.46
C SER A 458 12.23 17.47 -0.84
N LEU A 459 11.19 17.90 -1.58
CA LEU A 459 10.86 17.39 -2.91
C LEU A 459 12.05 17.57 -3.88
N THR A 460 12.72 18.71 -3.84
CA THR A 460 13.93 18.95 -4.66
C THR A 460 15.06 18.00 -4.26
N ALA A 461 15.29 17.80 -2.97
CA ALA A 461 16.30 16.86 -2.47
C ALA A 461 15.98 15.40 -2.86
N PHE A 462 14.71 14.98 -2.83
CA PHE A 462 14.30 13.66 -3.34
C PHE A 462 14.56 13.51 -4.84
N LYS A 463 14.19 14.50 -5.66
CA LYS A 463 14.48 14.50 -7.10
C LYS A 463 15.98 14.38 -7.38
N ASN A 464 16.80 15.11 -6.63
CA ASN A 464 18.25 15.00 -6.74
C ASN A 464 18.76 13.61 -6.30
N ALA A 465 18.20 13.03 -5.24
CA ALA A 465 18.55 11.68 -4.80
C ALA A 465 18.20 10.63 -5.87
N ALA A 466 17.04 10.77 -6.52
CA ALA A 466 16.63 9.89 -7.62
C ALA A 466 17.63 9.95 -8.79
N THR A 467 18.09 11.14 -9.17
CA THR A 467 19.15 11.30 -10.19
C THR A 467 20.46 10.60 -9.79
N GLN A 468 20.84 10.66 -8.52
CA GLN A 468 22.02 9.94 -8.02
C GLN A 468 21.82 8.42 -8.05
N LEU A 469 20.62 7.91 -7.72
CA LEU A 469 20.32 6.49 -7.79
C LEU A 469 20.29 5.98 -9.23
N ALA A 470 19.76 6.75 -10.18
CA ALA A 470 19.81 6.44 -11.61
C ALA A 470 21.27 6.36 -12.11
N THR A 471 22.12 7.31 -11.68
CA THR A 471 23.57 7.29 -11.97
C THR A 471 24.23 6.04 -11.38
N ALA A 472 23.96 5.73 -10.10
CA ALA A 472 24.49 4.55 -9.43
C ALA A 472 24.08 3.24 -10.10
N ARG A 473 22.84 3.15 -10.60
CA ARG A 473 22.30 1.96 -11.27
C ARG A 473 23.00 1.68 -12.60
N THR A 474 23.30 2.73 -13.36
CA THR A 474 23.73 2.63 -14.76
C THR A 474 25.25 2.63 -14.95
N THR A 475 26.01 3.27 -14.05
CA THR A 475 27.47 3.30 -14.15
C THR A 475 28.08 1.90 -14.05
N SER A 476 29.14 1.67 -14.83
CA SER A 476 29.99 0.47 -14.76
C SER A 476 31.17 0.62 -13.78
N VAL A 477 31.45 1.86 -13.35
CA VAL A 477 32.57 2.19 -12.46
C VAL A 477 32.12 2.08 -11.01
N GLU A 478 32.74 1.16 -10.26
CA GLU A 478 32.38 0.89 -8.86
C GLU A 478 32.52 2.14 -7.97
N ALA A 479 33.62 2.89 -8.12
CA ALA A 479 33.87 4.10 -7.33
C ALA A 479 32.79 5.18 -7.55
N ASP A 480 32.31 5.32 -8.80
CA ASP A 480 31.25 6.26 -9.14
C ASP A 480 29.91 5.80 -8.55
N ARG A 481 29.62 4.49 -8.62
CA ARG A 481 28.42 3.90 -7.99
C ARG A 481 28.39 4.17 -6.50
N VAL A 482 29.49 3.89 -5.80
CA VAL A 482 29.60 4.13 -4.34
C VAL A 482 29.47 5.62 -4.01
N THR A 483 30.06 6.50 -4.83
CA THR A 483 29.96 7.96 -4.66
C THR A 483 28.52 8.44 -4.82
N ALA A 484 27.85 8.01 -5.88
CA ALA A 484 26.46 8.36 -6.14
C ALA A 484 25.52 7.82 -5.04
N LEU A 485 25.73 6.60 -4.54
CA LEU A 485 24.95 6.05 -3.43
C LEU A 485 25.11 6.85 -2.14
N LYS A 486 26.33 7.27 -1.81
CA LYS A 486 26.58 8.13 -0.65
C LYS A 486 25.93 9.50 -0.81
N ALA A 487 25.97 10.07 -2.01
CA ALA A 487 25.31 11.33 -2.33
C ALA A 487 23.78 11.21 -2.19
N ALA A 488 23.17 10.16 -2.77
CA ALA A 488 21.74 9.86 -2.63
C ALA A 488 21.34 9.75 -1.16
N ARG A 489 22.09 8.96 -0.37
CA ARG A 489 21.81 8.80 1.07
C ARG A 489 21.87 10.13 1.84
N THR A 490 22.82 11.01 1.53
CA THR A 490 22.89 12.34 2.16
C THR A 490 21.69 13.19 1.79
N LEU A 491 21.29 13.20 0.51
CA LEU A 491 20.12 13.93 0.03
C LEU A 491 18.82 13.42 0.66
N LEU A 492 18.68 12.10 0.85
CA LEU A 492 17.51 11.50 1.50
C LEU A 492 17.43 11.87 2.99
N ASN A 493 18.56 11.89 3.69
CA ASN A 493 18.59 12.40 5.07
C ASN A 493 18.20 13.88 5.12
N GLN A 494 18.73 14.70 4.20
CA GLN A 494 18.35 16.11 4.11
C GLN A 494 16.85 16.27 3.83
N ALA A 495 16.30 15.54 2.86
CA ALA A 495 14.88 15.56 2.51
C ALA A 495 14.01 15.17 3.72
N SER A 496 14.34 14.05 4.39
CA SER A 496 13.62 13.58 5.58
C SER A 496 13.65 14.60 6.73
N THR A 497 14.82 15.17 7.04
CA THR A 497 14.93 16.23 8.06
C THR A 497 14.28 17.55 7.64
N GLY A 498 14.12 17.77 6.33
CA GLY A 498 13.44 18.91 5.75
C GLY A 498 11.92 18.81 5.92
N ILE A 499 11.34 17.61 5.86
CA ILE A 499 9.90 17.38 6.12
C ILE A 499 9.54 17.75 7.56
N GLY A 500 10.36 17.37 8.54
CA GLY A 500 10.07 17.66 9.93
C GLY A 500 11.06 17.05 10.92
N LYS A 501 10.77 17.25 12.21
CA LYS A 501 11.55 16.73 13.34
C LYS A 501 10.83 15.58 14.02
N ASN A 502 11.62 14.71 14.64
CA ASN A 502 11.14 13.52 15.37
C ASN A 502 10.41 12.47 14.49
N LEU A 503 10.75 12.43 13.21
CA LEU A 503 10.27 11.44 12.23
C LEU A 503 11.28 10.29 12.09
N ALA A 504 11.56 9.58 13.19
CA ALA A 504 12.55 8.50 13.22
C ALA A 504 11.89 7.13 13.09
N TYR A 505 12.16 6.44 11.97
CA TYR A 505 11.68 5.08 11.71
C TYR A 505 12.81 4.05 11.85
N LYS A 506 12.53 2.96 12.54
CA LYS A 506 13.34 1.74 12.60
C LYS A 506 12.83 0.78 11.54
N ILE A 507 13.46 0.81 10.37
CA ILE A 507 13.11 -0.07 9.26
C ILE A 507 13.69 -1.47 9.49
N GLY A 508 12.82 -2.47 9.42
CA GLY A 508 13.20 -3.87 9.58
C GLY A 508 14.05 -4.38 8.41
N GLU A 509 14.78 -5.47 8.66
CA GLU A 509 15.67 -6.05 7.67
C GLU A 509 14.96 -6.74 6.49
N GLY A 510 13.67 -7.08 6.64
CA GLY A 510 12.87 -7.63 5.53
C GLY A 510 12.76 -6.66 4.36
N SER A 511 12.80 -5.35 4.61
CA SER A 511 12.74 -4.31 3.57
C SER A 511 13.93 -4.28 2.59
N VAL A 512 14.97 -5.11 2.76
CA VAL A 512 16.05 -5.26 1.75
C VAL A 512 15.87 -6.49 0.87
N MET A 513 14.85 -7.30 1.14
CA MET A 513 14.52 -8.49 0.36
C MET A 513 13.57 -8.18 -0.80
N PHE A 514 13.64 -9.03 -1.82
CA PHE A 514 12.86 -9.01 -3.05
C PHE A 514 13.02 -10.35 -3.76
#